data_AF-A0A0Q6ACS2-F1
#
_entry.id   AF-A0A0Q6ACS2-F1
#
_cell.length_a   1.000
_cell.length_b   1.000
_cell.length_c   1.000
_cell.angle_alpha   90.00
_cell.angle_beta   90.00
_cell.angle_gamma   90.00
#
_symmetry.space_group_name_H-M   'P 1'
#
loop_
_entity.id
_entity.type
_entity.pdbx_description
1 polymer ?
#
loop_
_entity_poly.entity_id
_entity_poly.type
_entity_poly.pdbx_seq_one_letter_code
_entity_poly.pdbx_strand_id
1 'polypeptide(L)'
;MSQVMSAPTPLNFRRIAALVAATGTLFWLYTFYYIANVPPGDGTGFQWLAVFPLGIVFGLFFLPAWLLVAIGRLPRFTTIVGLSGLIAFAIIWAQLLNEFAKS
;
A
#
# COMPACT_ATOMS: atom_id res chain seq x y z
N MET A 1 -31.97 37.72 -6.30
CA MET A 1 -31.16 36.78 -5.50
C MET A 1 -30.23 36.02 -6.44
N SER A 2 -28.97 36.41 -6.56
CA SER A 2 -27.98 35.73 -7.40
C SER A 2 -27.48 34.47 -6.67
N GLN A 3 -27.78 33.29 -7.22
CA GLN A 3 -27.21 32.03 -6.77
C GLN A 3 -25.70 32.05 -6.97
N VAL A 4 -24.94 32.07 -5.87
CA VAL A 4 -23.50 31.82 -5.89
C VAL A 4 -23.34 30.33 -6.16
N MET A 5 -23.16 29.96 -7.42
CA MET A 5 -22.74 28.61 -7.78
C MET A 5 -21.33 28.41 -7.23
N SER A 6 -21.21 27.71 -6.10
CA SER A 6 -19.94 27.23 -5.57
C SER A 6 -19.31 26.34 -6.64
N ALA A 7 -18.25 26.83 -7.30
CA ALA A 7 -17.49 26.02 -8.25
C ALA A 7 -17.00 24.74 -7.54
N PRO A 8 -17.09 23.56 -8.18
CA PRO A 8 -16.64 22.31 -7.58
C PRO A 8 -15.15 22.39 -7.26
N THR A 9 -14.78 22.07 -6.02
CA THR A 9 -13.37 22.04 -5.59
C THR A 9 -12.59 21.06 -6.46
N PRO A 10 -11.50 21.48 -7.13
CA PRO A 10 -10.76 20.61 -8.02
C PRO A 10 -10.13 19.45 -7.21
N LEU A 11 -10.28 18.23 -7.73
CA LEU A 11 -9.71 17.02 -7.14
C LEU A 11 -8.19 17.15 -6.95
N ASN A 12 -7.73 17.12 -5.70
CA ASN A 12 -6.31 17.21 -5.38
C ASN A 12 -5.66 15.82 -5.45
N PHE A 13 -5.20 15.46 -6.65
CA PHE A 13 -4.53 14.18 -6.90
C PHE A 13 -3.29 13.96 -6.03
N ARG A 14 -2.59 15.01 -5.60
CA ARG A 14 -1.43 14.88 -4.71
C ARG A 14 -1.85 14.34 -3.34
N ARG A 15 -2.97 14.84 -2.82
CA ARG A 15 -3.55 14.36 -1.57
C ARG A 15 -4.05 12.92 -1.69
N ILE A 16 -4.65 12.56 -2.83
CA ILE A 16 -5.08 11.18 -3.11
C ILE A 16 -3.88 10.24 -3.19
N ALA A 17 -2.85 10.60 -3.94
CA ALA A 17 -1.60 9.83 -4.03
C ALA A 17 -0.94 9.67 -2.64
N ALA A 18 -0.92 10.72 -1.83
CA ALA A 18 -0.42 10.66 -0.45
C ALA A 18 -1.23 9.69 0.42
N LEU A 19 -2.56 9.73 0.32
CA LEU A 19 -3.44 8.81 1.05
C LEU A 19 -3.22 7.36 0.62
N VAL A 20 -3.12 7.11 -0.68
CA VAL A 20 -2.83 5.78 -1.24
C VAL A 20 -1.47 5.27 -0.74
N ALA A 21 -0.45 6.11 -0.79
CA ALA A 21 0.89 5.76 -0.29
C ALA A 21 0.89 5.47 1.22
N ALA A 22 0.19 6.29 2.00
CA ALA A 22 0.03 6.08 3.44
C ALA A 22 -0.69 4.77 3.75
N THR A 23 -1.81 4.48 3.08
CA THR A 23 -2.56 3.22 3.27
C THR A 23 -1.70 2.02 2.94
N GLY A 24 -0.96 2.03 1.82
CA GLY A 24 -0.05 0.94 1.48
C GLY A 24 1.09 0.76 2.49
N THR A 25 1.61 1.86 3.03
CA THR A 25 2.65 1.83 4.07
C THR A 25 2.11 1.23 5.37
N LEU A 26 0.91 1.64 5.81
CA LEU A 26 0.26 1.09 6.99
C LEU A 26 -0.07 -0.39 6.81
N PHE A 27 -0.54 -0.78 5.62
CA PHE A 27 -0.81 -2.18 5.32
C PHE A 27 0.46 -3.01 5.35
N TRP A 28 1.58 -2.47 4.83
CA TRP A 28 2.88 -3.13 4.91
C TRP A 28 3.36 -3.29 6.36
N LEU A 29 3.22 -2.28 7.21
CA LEU A 29 3.53 -2.43 8.63
C LEU A 29 2.61 -3.45 9.33
N TYR A 30 1.34 -3.50 8.95
CA TYR A 30 0.39 -4.48 9.45
C TYR A 30 0.79 -5.92 9.09
N THR A 31 1.28 -6.17 7.87
CA THR A 31 1.72 -7.53 7.49
C THR A 31 2.92 -7.98 8.31
N PHE A 32 3.87 -7.09 8.61
CA PHE A 32 4.97 -7.37 9.56
C PHE A 32 4.44 -7.74 10.94
N TYR A 33 3.52 -6.93 11.48
CA TYR A 33 2.92 -7.19 12.77
C TYR A 33 2.19 -8.55 12.79
N TYR A 34 1.41 -8.85 11.75
CA TYR A 34 0.70 -10.12 11.66
C TYR A 34 1.67 -11.29 11.63
N ILE A 35 2.66 -11.28 10.72
CA ILE A 35 3.66 -12.36 10.58
C ILE A 35 4.45 -12.56 11.87
N ALA A 36 4.78 -11.49 12.60
CA ALA A 36 5.48 -11.58 13.88
C ALA A 36 4.64 -12.23 15.00
N ASN A 37 3.31 -12.21 14.89
CA ASN A 37 2.39 -12.81 15.85
C ASN A 37 1.87 -14.19 15.40
N VAL A 38 2.20 -14.65 14.19
CA VAL A 38 1.97 -16.06 13.80
C VAL A 38 2.83 -16.92 14.72
N PRO A 39 2.31 -18.05 15.26
CA PRO A 39 3.13 -18.97 16.02
C PRO A 39 4.40 -19.27 15.24
N PRO A 40 5.59 -19.17 15.85
CA PRO A 40 6.79 -19.63 15.16
C PRO A 40 6.49 -21.06 14.73
N GLY A 41 6.53 -21.32 13.42
CA GLY A 41 6.39 -22.67 12.87
C GLY A 41 7.53 -23.55 13.39
N ASP A 42 8.21 -24.30 12.54
CA ASP A 42 9.31 -25.20 12.98
C ASP A 42 10.55 -24.47 13.58
N GLY A 43 10.45 -23.20 13.99
CA GLY A 43 11.51 -22.38 14.59
C GLY A 43 12.54 -21.86 13.59
N THR A 44 12.39 -22.20 12.31
CA THR A 44 13.35 -21.93 11.23
C THR A 44 13.35 -20.49 10.73
N GLY A 45 12.35 -19.68 11.12
CA GLY A 45 12.19 -18.31 10.65
C GLY A 45 11.71 -18.18 9.20
N PHE A 46 11.31 -19.27 8.54
CA PHE A 46 10.78 -19.26 7.17
C PHE A 46 9.54 -18.37 7.00
N GLN A 47 8.80 -18.09 8.09
CA GLN A 47 7.73 -17.10 8.11
C GLN A 47 8.17 -15.70 7.62
N TRP A 48 9.45 -15.35 7.79
CA TRP A 48 10.00 -14.08 7.31
C TRP A 48 10.25 -14.05 5.79
N LEU A 49 10.26 -15.20 5.10
CA LEU A 49 10.31 -15.21 3.62
C LEU A 49 9.04 -14.62 3.01
N ALA A 50 7.89 -14.72 3.69
CA ALA A 50 6.65 -14.06 3.28
C ALA A 50 6.79 -12.53 3.23
N VAL A 51 7.71 -11.97 4.01
CA VAL A 51 7.95 -10.52 4.07
C VAL A 51 8.70 -10.01 2.84
N PHE A 52 9.52 -10.84 2.19
CA PHE A 52 10.28 -10.46 0.99
C PHE A 52 9.40 -9.98 -0.18
N PRO A 53 8.42 -10.77 -0.69
CA PRO A 53 7.58 -10.33 -1.79
C PRO A 53 6.74 -9.10 -1.40
N LEU A 54 6.33 -8.99 -0.15
CA LEU A 54 5.63 -7.81 0.35
C LEU A 54 6.55 -6.57 0.38
N GLY A 55 7.79 -6.72 0.85
CA GLY A 55 8.81 -5.67 0.81
C GLY A 55 9.12 -5.18 -0.61
N ILE A 56 9.15 -6.09 -1.59
CA ILE A 56 9.36 -5.75 -3.01
C ILE A 56 8.21 -4.88 -3.53
N VAL A 57 6.96 -5.23 -3.25
CA VAL A 57 5.81 -4.40 -3.66
C VAL A 57 5.85 -3.04 -2.98
N PHE A 58 6.20 -2.99 -1.69
CA PHE A 58 6.41 -1.72 -0.99
C PHE A 58 7.47 -0.84 -1.67
N GLY A 59 8.65 -1.40 -1.90
CA GLY A 59 9.78 -0.71 -2.51
C GLY A 59 9.53 -0.24 -3.95
N LEU A 60 8.76 -1.00 -4.74
CA LEU A 60 8.51 -0.69 -6.15
C LEU A 60 7.33 0.27 -6.37
N PHE A 61 6.29 0.22 -5.54
CA PHE A 61 5.07 0.98 -5.79
C PHE A 61 4.87 2.14 -4.81
N PHE A 62 5.11 1.92 -3.52
CA PHE A 62 4.75 2.89 -2.48
C PHE A 62 5.88 3.86 -2.15
N LEU A 63 7.14 3.38 -2.17
CA LEU A 63 8.31 4.23 -1.95
C LEU A 63 8.49 5.29 -3.05
N PRO A 64 8.37 4.95 -4.35
CA PRO A 64 8.39 5.95 -5.42
C PRO A 64 7.17 6.86 -5.37
N ALA A 65 6.01 6.36 -4.91
CA ALA A 65 4.83 7.18 -4.75
C ALA A 65 5.01 8.27 -3.69
N TRP A 66 5.63 7.95 -2.55
CA TRP A 66 6.02 8.94 -1.54
C TRP A 66 6.98 9.98 -2.10
N LEU A 67 7.99 9.55 -2.85
CA LEU A 67 8.97 10.45 -3.47
C LEU A 67 8.29 11.43 -4.45
N LEU A 68 7.43 10.93 -5.34
CA LEU A 68 6.71 11.73 -6.33
C LEU A 68 5.72 12.71 -5.67
N VAL A 69 5.04 12.28 -4.60
CA VAL A 69 4.17 13.14 -3.78
C VAL A 69 4.98 14.24 -3.09
N ALA A 70 6.16 13.93 -2.54
CA ALA A 70 7.02 14.89 -1.87
C ALA A 70 7.53 15.97 -2.83
N ILE A 71 7.99 15.56 -4.02
CA ILE A 71 8.46 16.45 -5.09
C ILE A 71 7.28 17.20 -5.76
N GLY A 72 6.04 16.75 -5.54
CA GLY A 72 4.84 17.37 -6.10
C GLY A 72 4.68 17.16 -7.60
N ARG A 73 5.33 16.13 -8.17
CA ARG A 73 5.32 15.83 -9.60
C ARG A 73 4.41 14.66 -9.94
N LEU A 74 3.75 14.77 -11.10
CA LEU A 74 2.92 13.71 -11.71
C LEU A 74 1.95 13.03 -10.72
N PRO A 75 1.12 13.78 -9.97
CA PRO A 75 0.27 13.21 -8.93
C PRO A 75 -0.76 12.22 -9.50
N ARG A 76 -1.22 12.38 -10.75
CA ARG A 76 -2.12 11.42 -11.39
C ARG A 76 -1.46 10.07 -11.68
N PHE A 77 -0.25 10.09 -12.23
CA PHE A 77 0.54 8.87 -12.48
C PHE A 77 0.82 8.16 -11.15
N THR A 78 1.20 8.93 -10.14
CA THR A 78 1.48 8.43 -8.80
C THR A 78 0.26 7.74 -8.18
N THR A 79 -0.94 8.31 -8.35
CA THR A 79 -2.19 7.68 -7.91
C THR A 79 -2.45 6.35 -8.62
N ILE A 80 -2.26 6.28 -9.95
CA ILE A 80 -2.47 5.04 -10.71
C ILE A 80 -1.49 3.96 -10.26
N VAL A 81 -0.21 4.30 -10.14
CA VAL A 81 0.85 3.38 -9.68
C VAL A 81 0.62 2.94 -8.23
N GLY A 82 0.22 3.86 -7.35
CA GLY A 82 -0.08 3.52 -5.97
C GLY A 82 -1.31 2.61 -5.84
N LEU A 83 -2.34 2.82 -6.67
CA LEU A 83 -3.53 1.97 -6.69
C LEU A 83 -3.23 0.58 -7.24
N SER A 84 -2.43 0.46 -8.31
CA SER A 84 -2.02 -0.85 -8.82
C SER A 84 -1.14 -1.59 -7.82
N GLY A 85 -0.25 -0.86 -7.12
CA GLY A 85 0.50 -1.38 -5.99
C GLY A 85 -0.41 -1.93 -4.89
N LEU A 86 -1.43 -1.19 -4.46
CA LEU A 86 -2.42 -1.64 -3.47
C LEU A 86 -3.12 -2.93 -3.88
N ILE A 87 -3.54 -3.04 -5.15
CA ILE A 87 -4.21 -4.24 -5.66
C ILE A 87 -3.25 -5.44 -5.63
N ALA A 88 -2.04 -5.29 -6.16
CA ALA A 88 -1.04 -6.35 -6.14
C ALA A 88 -0.72 -6.80 -4.71
N PHE A 89 -0.61 -5.83 -3.80
CA PHE A 89 -0.33 -6.07 -2.39
C PHE A 89 -1.47 -6.83 -1.70
N ALA A 90 -2.72 -6.46 -1.96
CA ALA A 90 -3.90 -7.15 -1.45
C ALA A 90 -3.99 -8.60 -1.97
N ILE A 91 -3.68 -8.83 -3.25
CA ILE A 91 -3.69 -10.17 -3.85
C ILE A 91 -2.64 -11.06 -3.18
N ILE A 92 -1.39 -10.60 -3.09
CA ILE A 92 -0.30 -11.37 -2.45
C ILE A 92 -0.64 -11.67 -0.99
N TRP A 93 -1.18 -10.69 -0.28
CA TRP A 93 -1.60 -10.87 1.10
C TRP A 93 -2.73 -11.90 1.25
N ALA A 94 -3.72 -11.88 0.37
CA ALA A 94 -4.80 -12.86 0.36
C ALA A 94 -4.31 -14.28 0.06
N GLN A 95 -3.29 -14.43 -0.80
CA GLN A 95 -2.65 -15.74 -1.03
C GLN A 95 -1.94 -16.23 0.23
N LEU A 96 -1.15 -15.36 0.88
CA LEU A 96 -0.44 -15.66 2.13
C LEU A 96 -1.40 -16.07 3.27
N LEU A 97 -2.50 -15.32 3.45
CA LEU A 97 -3.50 -15.67 4.46
C LEU A 97 -4.14 -17.05 4.21
N ASN A 98 -4.38 -17.41 2.95
CA ASN A 98 -4.89 -18.75 2.61
C ASN A 98 -3.87 -19.85 2.87
N GLU A 99 -2.58 -19.58 2.71
CA GLU A 99 -1.52 -20.53 3.06
C GLU A 99 -1.43 -20.71 4.59
N PHE A 100 -1.44 -19.62 5.35
CA PHE A 100 -1.43 -19.68 6.82
C PHE A 100 -2.67 -20.34 7.43
N ALA A 101 -3.82 -20.29 6.75
CA ALA A 101 -5.03 -20.96 7.21
C ALA A 101 -5.01 -22.49 6.99
N LYS A 102 -4.12 -22.99 6.13
CA LYS A 102 -3.99 -24.42 5.80
C LYS A 102 -2.87 -25.12 6.57
N SER A 103 -1.91 -24.37 7.10
CA SER A 103 -0.84 -24.84 7.98
C SER A 103 -1.33 -25.01 9.41
#